data_AF-A0A1E3HRU4-F1
#
_entry.id   AF-A0A1E3HRU4-F1
#
_cell.length_a   1.000
_cell.length_b   1.000
_cell.length_c   1.000
_cell.angle_alpha   90.00
_cell.angle_beta   90.00
_cell.angle_gamma   90.00
#
_symmetry.space_group_name_H-M   'P 1'
#
loop_
_entity.id
_entity.type
_entity.pdbx_description
1 polymer ?
#
loop_
_entity_poly.entity_id
_entity_poly.type
_entity_poly.pdbx_seq_one_letter_code
_entity_poly.pdbx_strand_id
1 'polypeptide(L)'
;MSDGIGIANLPNQRHKITSQRGAHFTIMVVGQSGLGKTTLINTLFATEICSPRNYRQRFSKQLDKSTEVEILKADLEERGFNIKLTVIDTPGFGDYVNNRDSWAPIVDFIDDQHESYMRQEQQPHRTEKQDLRIHACLYFIKPTGTTLKPLDVEIMKRLGTRVNLIPVIAKADTMTPEDLNNFKFIVRETIAAQNISIYSPPVDVEDEAAAEHARAMQAVIPFSIIGSTQDVTTADGRVVKGREYLWGVAEVENEDHCDFKKLRSLLIRTYMLDLTTSTEEKHYEAYRLAQMETRKFGEPKVKKLDNPKFREEEELLRKRFTEQVKLEESRFRQWEQHLIAERDRLNKDLEQAHSSIKALEAELDQVASYHRQGGTVGRR
;
A
#
# COMPACT_ATOMS: atom_id res chain seq x y z
N MET A 1 -52.86 28.75 3.84
CA MET A 1 -51.49 28.71 3.29
C MET A 1 -50.57 28.39 4.46
N SER A 2 -50.40 27.11 4.74
CA SER A 2 -49.55 26.61 5.83
C SER A 2 -48.16 26.37 5.25
N ASP A 3 -47.25 27.32 5.48
CA ASP A 3 -45.82 27.11 5.27
C ASP A 3 -45.39 25.89 6.09
N GLY A 4 -44.89 24.86 5.42
CA GLY A 4 -44.51 23.59 6.02
C GLY A 4 -43.30 23.76 6.94
N ILE A 5 -43.56 23.75 8.25
CA ILE A 5 -42.53 23.84 9.29
C ILE A 5 -41.73 22.53 9.38
N GLY A 6 -40.40 22.65 9.39
CA GLY A 6 -39.49 21.72 10.09
C GLY A 6 -38.74 20.71 9.22
N ILE A 7 -39.43 19.87 8.45
CA ILE A 7 -38.81 18.71 7.76
C ILE A 7 -38.48 19.01 6.29
N ALA A 8 -39.32 19.80 5.62
CA ALA A 8 -39.13 20.15 4.21
C ALA A 8 -37.87 21.00 3.96
N ASN A 9 -37.38 21.71 4.98
CA ASN A 9 -36.15 22.51 4.90
C ASN A 9 -34.89 21.76 5.38
N LEU A 10 -35.00 20.51 5.86
CA LEU A 10 -33.82 19.70 6.23
C LEU A 10 -32.87 19.45 5.05
N PRO A 11 -33.34 19.19 3.81
CA PRO A 11 -32.44 19.06 2.66
C PRO A 11 -31.67 20.36 2.42
N ASN A 12 -32.36 21.51 2.48
CA ASN A 12 -31.76 22.84 2.29
C ASN A 12 -30.77 23.19 3.42
N GLN A 13 -31.09 22.81 4.64
CA GLN A 13 -30.24 23.02 5.81
C GLN A 13 -29.01 22.10 5.80
N ARG A 14 -29.16 20.82 5.43
CA ARG A 14 -28.02 19.91 5.17
C ARG A 14 -27.17 20.42 4.03
N HIS A 15 -27.78 20.89 2.93
CA HIS A 15 -27.06 21.46 1.81
C HIS A 15 -26.23 22.68 2.24
N LYS A 16 -26.78 23.57 3.07
CA LYS A 16 -26.07 24.75 3.59
C LYS A 16 -24.94 24.39 4.56
N ILE A 17 -25.12 23.40 5.43
CA ILE A 17 -24.10 22.93 6.39
C ILE A 17 -22.97 22.18 5.65
N THR A 18 -23.32 21.30 4.72
CA THR A 18 -22.36 20.57 3.88
C THR A 18 -21.59 21.51 2.95
N SER A 19 -22.26 22.54 2.41
CA SER A 19 -21.61 23.56 1.57
C SER A 19 -20.61 24.41 2.36
N GLN A 20 -20.85 24.66 3.65
CA GLN A 20 -19.88 25.36 4.52
C GLN A 20 -18.70 24.49 4.98
N ARG A 21 -18.88 23.17 5.14
CA ARG A 21 -17.81 22.25 5.56
C ARG A 21 -16.95 21.75 4.40
N GLY A 22 -17.46 21.83 3.18
CA GLY A 22 -16.84 21.27 1.98
C GLY A 22 -16.93 19.75 1.91
N ALA A 23 -16.74 19.19 0.72
CA ALA A 23 -16.69 17.73 0.52
C ALA A 23 -15.25 17.27 0.28
N HIS A 24 -14.89 16.12 0.84
CA HIS A 24 -13.65 15.43 0.50
C HIS A 24 -13.94 14.35 -0.53
N PHE A 25 -13.20 14.34 -1.63
CA PHE A 25 -13.31 13.27 -2.62
C PHE A 25 -11.91 12.75 -2.95
N THR A 26 -11.70 11.43 -2.84
CA THR A 26 -10.38 10.83 -3.06
C THR A 26 -10.46 9.85 -4.22
N ILE A 27 -9.65 10.09 -5.26
CA ILE A 27 -9.53 9.23 -6.44
C ILE A 27 -8.14 8.62 -6.43
N MET A 28 -8.06 7.31 -6.66
CA MET A 28 -6.80 6.60 -6.84
C MET A 28 -6.65 6.18 -8.29
N VAL A 29 -5.46 6.37 -8.85
CA VAL A 29 -5.16 5.99 -10.23
C VAL A 29 -4.15 4.84 -10.23
N VAL A 30 -4.54 3.71 -10.81
CA VAL A 30 -3.81 2.45 -10.78
C VAL A 30 -3.64 1.91 -12.20
N GLY A 31 -2.45 1.42 -12.53
CA GLY A 31 -2.22 0.76 -13.83
C GLY A 31 -0.75 0.62 -14.17
N GLN A 32 -0.45 -0.07 -15.28
CA GLN A 32 0.92 -0.24 -15.76
C GLN A 32 1.62 1.10 -16.00
N SER A 33 2.95 1.11 -15.87
CA SER A 33 3.77 2.27 -16.22
C SER A 33 3.62 2.67 -17.68
N GLY A 34 3.67 3.98 -17.97
CA GLY A 34 3.61 4.49 -19.34
C GLY A 34 2.21 4.47 -19.99
N LEU A 35 1.14 4.16 -19.26
CA LEU A 35 -0.25 4.24 -19.76
C LEU A 35 -0.83 5.66 -19.77
N GLY A 36 -0.12 6.66 -19.22
CA GLY A 36 -0.58 8.05 -19.21
C GLY A 36 -1.44 8.43 -17.99
N LYS A 37 -1.26 7.74 -16.86
CA LYS A 37 -1.93 8.03 -15.57
C LYS A 37 -1.80 9.49 -15.15
N THR A 38 -0.56 9.96 -14.95
CA THR A 38 -0.26 11.35 -14.60
C THR A 38 -0.77 12.35 -15.65
N THR A 39 -0.76 11.97 -16.94
CA THR A 39 -1.34 12.81 -18.01
C THR A 39 -2.85 12.93 -17.87
N LEU A 40 -3.57 11.86 -17.56
CA LEU A 40 -5.01 11.93 -17.31
C LEU A 40 -5.31 12.82 -16.11
N ILE A 41 -4.53 12.72 -15.03
CA ILE A 41 -4.68 13.57 -13.84
C ILE A 41 -4.62 15.04 -14.26
N ASN A 42 -3.55 15.46 -14.94
CA ASN A 42 -3.43 16.83 -15.44
C ASN A 42 -4.56 17.24 -16.39
N THR A 43 -5.05 16.30 -17.21
CA THR A 43 -6.16 16.55 -18.13
C THR A 43 -7.48 16.77 -17.37
N LEU A 44 -7.74 15.97 -16.33
CA LEU A 44 -8.96 16.02 -15.52
C LEU A 44 -9.11 17.36 -14.78
N PHE A 45 -7.99 17.92 -14.30
CA PHE A 45 -7.98 19.18 -13.56
C PHE A 45 -7.86 20.44 -14.41
N ALA A 46 -7.68 20.28 -15.73
CA ALA A 46 -7.42 21.37 -16.68
C ALA A 46 -6.25 22.32 -16.29
N THR A 47 -5.49 21.98 -15.25
CA THR A 47 -4.40 22.74 -14.63
C THR A 47 -3.17 21.85 -14.60
N GLU A 48 -1.98 22.44 -14.79
CA GLU A 48 -0.69 21.74 -14.73
C GLU A 48 -0.32 21.40 -13.28
N ILE A 49 -1.14 20.62 -12.59
CA ILE A 49 -0.92 20.24 -11.18
C ILE A 49 0.33 19.35 -11.07
N CYS A 50 0.61 18.52 -12.07
CA CYS A 50 1.88 17.79 -12.18
C CYS A 50 2.75 18.36 -13.29
N SER A 51 3.98 18.76 -12.96
CA SER A 51 5.01 19.01 -13.97
C SER A 51 5.20 17.74 -14.82
N PRO A 52 5.21 17.83 -16.16
CA PRO A 52 5.46 16.67 -17.00
C PRO A 52 6.80 16.04 -16.62
N ARG A 53 6.80 14.74 -16.25
CA ARG A 53 8.04 14.03 -15.91
C ARG A 53 8.97 14.06 -17.12
N ASN A 54 10.09 14.78 -17.00
CA ASN A 54 11.08 14.94 -18.06
C ASN A 54 11.57 13.58 -18.57
N TYR A 55 11.38 13.31 -19.86
CA TYR A 55 11.78 12.06 -20.53
C TYR A 55 13.29 11.77 -20.42
N ARG A 56 14.14 12.82 -20.35
CA ARG A 56 15.58 12.69 -20.14
C ARG A 56 15.97 12.23 -18.73
N GLN A 57 15.12 12.45 -17.72
CA GLN A 57 15.35 11.96 -16.35
C GLN A 57 14.79 10.54 -16.13
N ARG A 58 14.11 9.92 -17.09
CA ARG A 58 13.66 8.52 -16.96
C ARG A 58 14.83 7.54 -16.88
N PHE A 59 15.91 7.81 -17.60
CA PHE A 59 17.12 6.99 -17.55
C PHE A 59 17.95 7.25 -16.27
N SER A 60 17.97 8.47 -15.74
CA SER A 60 18.65 8.76 -14.48
C SER A 60 17.84 8.30 -13.25
N LYS A 61 16.50 8.39 -13.29
CA LYS A 61 15.59 7.90 -12.25
C LYS A 61 15.16 6.43 -12.42
N GLN A 62 15.63 5.72 -13.45
CA GLN A 62 15.56 4.25 -13.43
C GLN A 62 16.38 3.67 -12.26
N LEU A 63 17.32 4.46 -11.73
CA LEU A 63 18.09 4.16 -10.52
C LEU A 63 17.39 4.64 -9.23
N ASP A 64 16.66 5.77 -9.29
CA ASP A 64 15.88 6.28 -8.15
C ASP A 64 14.42 5.85 -8.22
N LYS A 65 14.18 4.67 -7.66
CA LYS A 65 12.89 4.12 -7.24
C LYS A 65 12.00 5.20 -6.61
N SER A 66 11.07 5.75 -7.37
CA SER A 66 9.85 6.34 -6.78
C SER A 66 8.81 5.22 -6.69
N THR A 67 9.00 4.30 -5.73
CA THR A 67 7.97 3.34 -5.29
C THR A 67 6.93 4.01 -4.38
N GLU A 68 7.03 5.32 -4.20
CA GLU A 68 6.19 6.10 -3.31
C GLU A 68 4.92 6.54 -4.02
N VAL A 69 3.81 6.41 -3.31
CA VAL A 69 2.48 6.85 -3.73
C VAL A 69 2.45 8.37 -3.60
N GLU A 70 2.25 9.09 -4.70
CA GLU A 70 2.17 10.55 -4.72
C GLU A 70 0.73 10.99 -4.46
N ILE A 71 0.52 11.84 -3.45
CA ILE A 71 -0.80 12.37 -3.07
C ILE A 71 -0.89 13.83 -3.50
N LEU A 72 -1.76 14.11 -4.45
CA LEU A 72 -2.06 15.44 -4.97
C LEU A 72 -3.35 15.92 -4.32
N LYS A 73 -3.37 17.13 -3.80
CA LYS A 73 -4.57 17.76 -3.22
C LYS A 73 -4.91 18.99 -4.04
N ALA A 74 -6.14 19.06 -4.50
CA ALA A 74 -6.67 20.16 -5.27
C ALA A 74 -7.98 20.62 -4.63
N ASP A 75 -8.10 21.92 -4.40
CA ASP A 75 -9.34 22.54 -3.94
C ASP A 75 -10.08 23.05 -5.17
N LEU A 76 -11.26 22.47 -5.44
CA LEU A 76 -12.14 22.83 -6.54
C LEU A 76 -13.34 23.60 -5.97
N GLU A 77 -13.71 24.70 -6.61
CA GLU A 77 -14.92 25.44 -6.29
C GLU A 77 -15.89 25.36 -7.47
N GLU A 78 -17.08 24.79 -7.25
CA GLU A 78 -18.14 24.75 -8.26
C GLU A 78 -19.43 25.35 -7.69
N ARG A 79 -19.92 26.44 -8.29
CA ARG A 79 -21.18 27.12 -7.91
C ARG A 79 -21.30 27.46 -6.41
N GLY A 80 -20.19 27.83 -5.78
CA GLY A 80 -20.11 28.16 -4.34
C GLY A 80 -20.02 26.95 -3.41
N PHE A 81 -19.75 25.75 -3.96
CA PHE A 81 -19.44 24.53 -3.21
C PHE A 81 -17.96 24.19 -3.34
N ASN A 82 -17.27 24.10 -2.20
CA ASN A 82 -15.84 23.77 -2.16
C ASN A 82 -15.63 22.26 -1.98
N ILE A 83 -14.92 21.65 -2.92
CA ILE A 83 -14.57 20.24 -2.93
C ILE A 83 -13.05 20.12 -2.80
N LYS A 84 -12.60 19.43 -1.75
CA LYS A 84 -11.21 19.03 -1.57
C LYS A 84 -11.00 17.69 -2.26
N LEU A 85 -10.54 17.74 -3.50
CA LEU A 85 -10.24 16.56 -4.29
C LEU A 85 -8.79 16.10 -4.05
N THR A 86 -8.63 14.90 -3.53
CA THR A 86 -7.34 14.24 -3.37
C THR A 86 -7.16 13.20 -4.47
N VAL A 87 -6.10 13.31 -5.26
CA VAL A 87 -5.75 12.32 -6.28
C VAL A 87 -4.47 11.62 -5.90
N ILE A 88 -4.53 10.30 -5.89
CA ILE A 88 -3.45 9.44 -5.49
C ILE A 88 -2.89 8.79 -6.75
N ASP A 89 -1.69 9.21 -7.17
CA ASP A 89 -0.96 8.58 -8.27
C ASP A 89 -0.13 7.42 -7.70
N THR A 90 -0.38 6.22 -8.21
CA THR A 90 0.42 5.05 -7.83
C THR A 90 1.53 4.77 -8.83
N PRO A 91 2.69 4.30 -8.36
CA PRO A 91 3.73 3.84 -9.26
C PRO A 91 3.19 2.74 -10.18
N GLY A 92 3.65 2.75 -11.43
CA GLY A 92 3.26 1.71 -12.38
C GLY A 92 3.75 0.33 -11.95
N PHE A 93 2.86 -0.66 -11.95
CA PHE A 93 3.22 -2.07 -11.77
C PHE A 93 3.45 -2.74 -13.14
N GLY A 94 4.08 -3.92 -13.15
CA GLY A 94 4.26 -4.70 -14.38
C GLY A 94 5.53 -4.38 -15.19
N ASP A 95 6.46 -3.60 -14.63
CA ASP A 95 7.77 -3.30 -15.25
C ASP A 95 8.87 -4.28 -14.81
N TYR A 96 8.63 -5.06 -13.76
CA TYR A 96 9.59 -6.04 -13.25
C TYR A 96 9.53 -7.36 -14.03
N VAL A 97 10.64 -8.10 -14.02
CA VAL A 97 10.70 -9.47 -14.57
C VAL A 97 9.81 -10.41 -13.74
N ASN A 98 9.78 -10.21 -12.42
CA ASN A 98 8.88 -10.91 -11.51
C ASN A 98 7.87 -9.92 -10.93
N ASN A 99 6.59 -10.06 -11.29
CA ASN A 99 5.49 -9.23 -10.80
C ASN A 99 4.60 -9.95 -9.78
N ARG A 100 5.10 -11.02 -9.15
CA ARG A 100 4.41 -11.65 -8.03
C ARG A 100 4.24 -10.60 -6.92
N ASP A 101 3.02 -10.48 -6.40
CA ASP A 101 2.64 -9.56 -5.33
C ASP A 101 2.81 -8.06 -5.61
N SER A 102 2.86 -7.65 -6.88
CA SER A 102 2.94 -6.22 -7.24
C SER A 102 1.72 -5.39 -6.80
N TRP A 103 0.61 -6.04 -6.44
CA TRP A 103 -0.58 -5.40 -5.89
C TRP A 103 -0.53 -5.22 -4.36
N ALA A 104 0.36 -5.90 -3.64
CA ALA A 104 0.38 -5.85 -2.18
C ALA A 104 0.54 -4.41 -1.65
N PRO A 105 1.48 -3.57 -2.16
CA PRO A 105 1.60 -2.19 -1.69
C PRO A 105 0.36 -1.33 -1.94
N ILE A 106 -0.36 -1.60 -3.05
CA ILE A 106 -1.59 -0.89 -3.41
C ILE A 106 -2.71 -1.29 -2.45
N VAL A 107 -2.88 -2.59 -2.23
CA VAL A 107 -3.90 -3.14 -1.33
C VAL A 107 -3.65 -2.69 0.12
N ASP A 108 -2.40 -2.79 0.57
CA ASP A 108 -1.98 -2.36 1.91
C ASP A 108 -2.24 -0.86 2.10
N PHE A 109 -1.98 -0.04 1.08
CA PHE A 109 -2.28 1.39 1.13
C PHE A 109 -3.78 1.66 1.33
N ILE A 110 -4.67 0.93 0.63
CA ILE A 110 -6.12 1.06 0.79
C ILE A 110 -6.56 0.63 2.20
N ASP A 111 -6.07 -0.53 2.65
CA ASP A 111 -6.38 -1.08 3.97
C ASP A 111 -5.89 -0.14 5.08
N ASP A 112 -4.73 0.50 4.90
CA ASP A 112 -4.19 1.48 5.84
C ASP A 112 -5.02 2.79 5.88
N GLN A 113 -5.62 3.22 4.75
CA GLN A 113 -6.57 4.35 4.78
C GLN A 113 -7.84 4.00 5.57
N HIS A 114 -8.35 2.78 5.38
CA HIS A 114 -9.53 2.29 6.10
C HIS A 114 -9.24 2.17 7.61
N GLU A 115 -8.06 1.66 7.97
CA GLU A 115 -7.63 1.59 9.36
C GLU A 115 -7.45 2.98 9.98
N SER A 116 -6.85 3.92 9.26
CA SER A 116 -6.66 5.29 9.75
C SER A 116 -8.01 5.94 10.08
N TYR A 117 -9.02 5.73 9.24
CA TYR A 117 -10.38 6.19 9.50
C TYR A 117 -10.99 5.48 10.72
N MET A 118 -10.93 4.14 10.77
CA MET A 118 -11.43 3.35 11.90
C MET A 118 -10.81 3.76 13.24
N ARG A 119 -9.51 4.10 13.23
CA ARG A 119 -8.80 4.58 14.43
C ARG A 119 -9.32 5.93 14.90
N GLN A 120 -9.59 6.85 13.98
CA GLN A 120 -10.21 8.14 14.30
C GLN A 120 -11.62 7.96 14.89
N GLU A 121 -12.38 6.96 14.42
CA GLU A 121 -13.71 6.65 14.98
C GLU A 121 -13.66 6.10 16.41
N GLN A 122 -12.61 5.37 16.77
CA GLN A 122 -12.44 4.80 18.11
C GLN A 122 -11.98 5.83 19.14
N GLN A 123 -11.43 6.97 18.73
CA GLN A 123 -10.93 7.99 19.65
C GLN A 123 -12.07 8.63 20.47
N PRO A 124 -11.80 9.07 21.71
CA PRO A 124 -12.80 9.74 22.56
C PRO A 124 -13.26 11.10 21.99
N HIS A 125 -12.36 11.84 21.35
CA HIS A 125 -12.67 13.12 20.69
C HIS A 125 -12.85 12.88 19.19
N ARG A 126 -14.08 13.08 18.69
CA ARG A 126 -14.50 12.68 17.31
C ARG A 126 -14.95 13.84 16.42
N THR A 127 -14.68 15.08 16.83
CA THR A 127 -15.32 16.28 16.26
C THR A 127 -14.84 16.65 14.86
N GLU A 128 -13.61 16.32 14.49
CA GLU A 128 -13.03 16.58 13.16
C GLU A 128 -12.39 15.30 12.60
N LYS A 129 -13.16 14.50 11.86
CA LYS A 129 -12.65 13.34 11.14
C LYS A 129 -12.11 13.78 9.78
N GLN A 130 -10.90 13.35 9.43
CA GLN A 130 -10.37 13.51 8.08
C GLN A 130 -10.66 12.25 7.27
N ASP A 131 -11.47 12.39 6.22
CA ASP A 131 -11.75 11.28 5.32
C ASP A 131 -10.68 11.22 4.22
N LEU A 132 -9.79 10.24 4.35
CA LEU A 132 -8.76 9.91 3.35
C LEU A 132 -9.05 8.55 2.69
N ARG A 133 -10.25 7.98 2.90
CA ARG A 133 -10.65 6.73 2.24
C ARG A 133 -10.74 6.98 0.74
N ILE A 134 -10.45 5.95 -0.04
CA ILE A 134 -10.44 6.03 -1.49
C ILE A 134 -11.85 5.75 -2.00
N HIS A 135 -12.48 6.74 -2.62
CA HIS A 135 -13.87 6.63 -3.08
C HIS A 135 -13.98 5.97 -4.45
N ALA A 136 -12.99 6.20 -5.32
CA ALA A 136 -12.95 5.63 -6.65
C ALA A 136 -11.53 5.22 -7.04
N CYS A 137 -11.39 4.05 -7.64
CA CYS A 137 -10.13 3.55 -8.19
C CYS A 137 -10.23 3.44 -9.70
N LEU A 138 -9.51 4.29 -10.42
CA LEU A 138 -9.39 4.23 -11.88
C LEU A 138 -8.32 3.21 -12.25
N TYR A 139 -8.73 2.12 -12.88
CA TYR A 139 -7.83 1.05 -13.30
C TYR A 139 -7.53 1.13 -14.79
N PHE A 140 -6.29 1.45 -15.13
CA PHE A 140 -5.83 1.64 -16.50
C PHE A 140 -5.44 0.30 -17.12
N ILE A 141 -6.21 -0.11 -18.11
CA ILE A 141 -5.98 -1.29 -18.94
C ILE A 141 -5.17 -0.87 -20.16
N LYS A 142 -4.12 -1.66 -20.47
CA LYS A 142 -3.34 -1.45 -21.68
C LYS A 142 -4.14 -1.88 -22.92
N PRO A 143 -4.24 -1.04 -23.97
CA PRO A 143 -4.88 -1.42 -25.23
C PRO A 143 -4.00 -2.46 -25.92
N THR A 144 -4.35 -3.74 -25.77
CA THR A 144 -3.62 -4.87 -26.39
C THR A 144 -4.42 -5.47 -27.54
N GLY A 145 -5.71 -5.16 -27.65
CA GLY A 145 -6.62 -5.65 -28.70
C GLY A 145 -7.03 -7.12 -28.60
N THR A 146 -6.49 -7.85 -27.63
CA THR A 146 -6.77 -9.28 -27.43
C THR A 146 -7.48 -9.49 -26.11
N THR A 147 -6.80 -10.03 -25.10
CA THR A 147 -7.37 -10.34 -23.79
C THR A 147 -6.76 -9.48 -22.68
N LEU A 148 -7.43 -9.46 -21.53
CA LEU A 148 -6.85 -8.89 -20.31
C LEU A 148 -5.64 -9.72 -19.87
N LYS A 149 -4.59 -9.04 -19.41
CA LYS A 149 -3.44 -9.74 -18.84
C LYS A 149 -3.86 -10.48 -17.57
N PRO A 150 -3.31 -11.69 -17.30
CA PRO A 150 -3.58 -12.40 -16.06
C PRO A 150 -3.20 -11.60 -14.81
N LEU A 151 -2.13 -10.80 -14.91
CA LEU A 151 -1.75 -9.86 -13.85
C LEU A 151 -2.89 -8.88 -13.57
N ASP A 152 -3.47 -8.27 -14.61
CA ASP A 152 -4.51 -7.27 -14.45
C ASP A 152 -5.77 -7.87 -13.81
N VAL A 153 -6.14 -9.09 -14.21
CA VAL A 153 -7.25 -9.86 -13.63
C VAL A 153 -7.05 -10.05 -12.11
N GLU A 154 -5.87 -10.48 -11.68
CA GLU A 154 -5.58 -10.72 -10.25
C GLU A 154 -5.65 -9.42 -9.43
N ILE A 155 -5.11 -8.32 -9.97
CA ILE A 155 -5.15 -7.02 -9.30
C ILE A 155 -6.59 -6.52 -9.19
N MET A 156 -7.33 -6.55 -10.30
CA MET A 156 -8.72 -6.10 -10.33
C MET A 156 -9.61 -6.91 -9.37
N LYS A 157 -9.41 -8.22 -9.27
CA LYS A 157 -10.11 -9.07 -8.28
C LYS A 157 -9.88 -8.61 -6.84
N ARG A 158 -8.62 -8.33 -6.47
CA ARG A 158 -8.26 -7.92 -5.10
C ARG A 158 -8.68 -6.50 -4.76
N LEU A 159 -8.68 -5.60 -5.75
CA LEU A 159 -9.11 -4.22 -5.59
C LEU A 159 -10.63 -4.10 -5.55
N GLY A 160 -11.36 -4.86 -6.39
CA GLY A 160 -12.82 -4.79 -6.48
C GLY A 160 -13.56 -5.13 -5.18
N THR A 161 -12.94 -5.87 -4.27
CA THR A 161 -13.52 -6.15 -2.93
C THR A 161 -13.36 -4.97 -1.96
N ARG A 162 -12.40 -4.07 -2.20
CA ARG A 162 -12.00 -3.01 -1.25
C ARG A 162 -12.33 -1.59 -1.71
N VAL A 163 -12.52 -1.37 -3.00
CA VAL A 163 -12.78 -0.04 -3.56
C VAL A 163 -13.67 -0.14 -4.79
N ASN A 164 -14.42 0.93 -5.06
CA ASN A 164 -15.19 1.07 -6.28
C ASN A 164 -14.23 1.13 -7.49
N LEU A 165 -14.11 0.01 -8.19
CA LEU A 165 -13.19 -0.16 -9.31
C LEU A 165 -13.85 0.30 -10.62
N ILE A 166 -13.22 1.25 -11.32
CA ILE A 166 -13.67 1.75 -12.62
C ILE A 166 -12.60 1.38 -13.65
N PRO A 167 -12.86 0.40 -14.54
CA PRO A 167 -11.92 0.02 -15.58
C PRO A 167 -11.91 1.05 -16.72
N VAL A 168 -10.70 1.44 -17.13
CA VAL A 168 -10.46 2.47 -18.13
C VAL A 168 -9.42 1.97 -19.12
N ILE A 169 -9.74 1.97 -20.42
CA ILE A 169 -8.81 1.66 -21.49
C ILE A 169 -7.97 2.91 -21.76
N ALA A 170 -6.67 2.79 -21.49
CA ALA A 170 -5.72 3.85 -21.72
C ALA A 170 -5.39 4.00 -23.21
N LYS A 171 -4.98 5.20 -23.64
CA LYS A 171 -4.47 5.45 -25.01
C LYS A 171 -5.38 4.86 -26.10
N ALA A 172 -6.67 5.19 -26.03
CA ALA A 172 -7.66 4.69 -26.97
C ALA A 172 -7.36 5.07 -28.43
N ASP A 173 -6.56 6.11 -28.64
CA ASP A 173 -6.03 6.56 -29.93
C ASP A 173 -5.09 5.54 -30.63
N THR A 174 -4.70 4.46 -29.95
CA THR A 174 -3.87 3.39 -30.55
C THR A 174 -4.67 2.31 -31.28
N MET A 175 -6.00 2.33 -31.18
CA MET A 175 -6.89 1.32 -31.75
C MET A 175 -7.91 1.96 -32.69
N THR A 176 -8.37 1.18 -33.67
CA THR A 176 -9.50 1.60 -34.51
C THR A 176 -10.81 1.53 -33.69
N PRO A 177 -11.87 2.28 -34.07
CA PRO A 177 -13.16 2.21 -33.36
C PRO A 177 -13.77 0.79 -33.34
N GLU A 178 -13.57 0.02 -34.40
CA GLU A 178 -14.03 -1.38 -34.49
C GLU A 178 -13.28 -2.28 -33.51
N ASP A 179 -11.95 -2.20 -33.50
CA ASP A 179 -11.12 -2.98 -32.58
C ASP A 179 -11.37 -2.58 -31.12
N LEU A 180 -11.62 -1.30 -30.87
CA LEU A 180 -11.92 -0.79 -29.54
C LEU A 180 -13.25 -1.36 -29.02
N ASN A 181 -14.27 -1.44 -29.86
CA ASN A 181 -15.57 -2.03 -29.49
C ASN A 181 -15.43 -3.54 -29.21
N ASN A 182 -14.67 -4.26 -30.05
CA ASN A 182 -14.36 -5.68 -29.82
C ASN A 182 -13.59 -5.86 -28.51
N PHE A 183 -12.60 -5.01 -28.24
CA PHE A 183 -11.82 -5.08 -27.01
C PHE A 183 -12.66 -4.74 -25.78
N LYS A 184 -13.55 -3.74 -25.84
CA LYS A 184 -14.53 -3.44 -24.78
C LYS A 184 -15.41 -4.67 -24.48
N PHE A 185 -15.89 -5.36 -25.50
CA PHE A 185 -16.68 -6.58 -25.35
C PHE A 185 -15.87 -7.69 -24.65
N ILE A 186 -14.65 -7.98 -25.12
CA ILE A 186 -13.79 -9.00 -24.51
C ILE A 186 -13.46 -8.68 -23.05
N VAL A 187 -13.20 -7.41 -22.74
CA VAL A 187 -12.94 -6.95 -21.37
C VAL A 187 -14.16 -7.19 -20.47
N ARG A 188 -15.38 -6.88 -20.94
CA ARG A 188 -16.62 -7.14 -20.19
C ARG A 188 -16.86 -8.62 -19.94
N GLU A 189 -16.73 -9.44 -20.99
CA GLU A 189 -16.85 -10.90 -20.91
C GLU A 189 -15.85 -11.48 -19.90
N THR A 190 -14.60 -11.00 -19.93
CA THR A 190 -13.56 -11.47 -19.00
C THR A 190 -13.85 -11.05 -17.56
N ILE A 191 -14.31 -9.81 -17.34
CA ILE A 191 -14.71 -9.29 -16.02
C ILE A 191 -15.86 -10.14 -15.45
N ALA A 192 -16.86 -10.46 -16.27
CA ALA A 192 -18.00 -11.30 -15.89
C ALA A 192 -17.56 -12.75 -15.58
N ALA A 193 -16.77 -13.37 -16.47
CA ALA A 193 -16.28 -14.73 -16.31
C ALA A 193 -15.40 -14.91 -15.06
N GLN A 194 -14.68 -13.87 -14.67
CA GLN A 194 -13.78 -13.87 -13.51
C GLN A 194 -14.45 -13.33 -12.23
N ASN A 195 -15.74 -12.96 -12.29
CA ASN A 195 -16.53 -12.39 -11.20
C ASN A 195 -15.83 -11.20 -10.50
N ILE A 196 -15.33 -10.26 -11.29
CA ILE A 196 -14.65 -9.08 -10.77
C ILE A 196 -15.70 -8.03 -10.38
N SER A 197 -15.68 -7.62 -9.11
CA SER A 197 -16.52 -6.54 -8.60
C SER A 197 -16.07 -5.19 -9.16
N ILE A 198 -16.81 -4.68 -10.15
CA ILE A 198 -16.64 -3.33 -10.70
C ILE A 198 -17.76 -2.41 -10.20
N TYR A 199 -17.47 -1.12 -10.17
CA TYR A 199 -18.49 -0.13 -9.86
C TYR A 199 -19.56 -0.10 -10.95
N SER A 200 -20.80 -0.32 -10.53
CA SER A 200 -21.99 -0.17 -11.36
C SER A 200 -22.85 0.94 -10.78
N PRO A 201 -23.16 1.99 -11.54
CA PRO A 201 -24.12 3.00 -11.13
C PRO A 201 -25.43 2.36 -10.66
N PRO A 202 -26.00 2.78 -9.52
CA PRO A 202 -27.29 2.31 -9.08
C PRO A 202 -28.35 2.73 -10.09
N VAL A 203 -29.20 1.78 -10.48
CA VAL A 203 -30.38 2.08 -11.30
C VAL A 203 -31.47 2.43 -10.32
N ASP A 204 -31.74 3.72 -10.16
CA ASP A 204 -32.89 4.16 -9.38
C ASP A 204 -34.17 3.70 -10.07
N VAL A 205 -35.08 3.08 -9.33
CA VAL A 205 -36.35 2.57 -9.87
C VAL A 205 -37.41 3.67 -9.89
N GLU A 206 -37.21 4.75 -9.13
CA GLU A 206 -38.16 5.84 -8.97
C GLU A 206 -38.01 6.93 -10.05
N ASP A 207 -36.81 7.11 -10.60
CA ASP A 207 -36.51 8.08 -11.67
C ASP A 207 -36.08 7.37 -12.96
N GLU A 208 -37.00 7.30 -13.92
CA GLU A 208 -36.78 6.66 -15.23
C GLU A 208 -35.65 7.33 -16.03
N ALA A 209 -35.47 8.66 -15.90
CA ALA A 209 -34.38 9.38 -16.58
C ALA A 209 -33.02 9.06 -15.96
N ALA A 210 -32.95 8.95 -14.62
CA ALA A 210 -31.74 8.51 -13.93
C ALA A 210 -31.41 7.04 -14.25
N ALA A 211 -32.44 6.19 -14.37
CA ALA A 211 -32.29 4.78 -14.75
C ALA A 211 -31.73 4.62 -16.16
N GLU A 212 -32.24 5.39 -17.13
CA GLU A 212 -31.71 5.41 -18.50
C GLU A 212 -30.26 5.90 -18.53
N HIS A 213 -29.93 6.96 -17.79
CA HIS A 213 -28.56 7.46 -17.70
C HIS A 213 -27.62 6.41 -17.09
N ALA A 214 -28.04 5.73 -16.03
CA ALA A 214 -27.27 4.66 -15.40
C ALA A 214 -27.01 3.50 -16.39
N ARG A 215 -28.02 3.06 -17.15
CA ARG A 215 -27.86 2.01 -18.18
C ARG A 215 -26.93 2.45 -19.31
N ALA A 216 -27.05 3.69 -19.77
CA ALA A 216 -26.17 4.24 -20.80
C ALA A 216 -24.71 4.26 -20.32
N MET A 217 -24.47 4.63 -19.06
CA MET A 217 -23.12 4.63 -18.48
C MET A 217 -22.57 3.21 -18.29
N GLN A 218 -23.38 2.26 -17.82
CA GLN A 218 -23.00 0.85 -17.73
C GLN A 218 -22.62 0.26 -19.09
N ALA A 219 -23.36 0.63 -20.15
CA ALA A 219 -23.08 0.20 -21.52
C ALA A 219 -21.81 0.81 -22.12
N VAL A 220 -21.20 1.81 -21.49
CA VAL A 220 -19.94 2.45 -21.93
C VAL A 220 -18.73 1.91 -21.18
N ILE A 221 -18.88 1.41 -19.95
CA ILE A 221 -17.77 0.83 -19.15
C ILE A 221 -17.24 -0.43 -19.84
N PRO A 222 -15.93 -0.60 -20.10
CA PRO A 222 -14.81 0.25 -19.69
C PRO A 222 -14.65 1.51 -20.56
N PHE A 223 -14.37 2.65 -19.93
CA PHE A 223 -14.21 3.94 -20.63
C PHE A 223 -12.94 3.95 -21.47
N SER A 224 -13.03 4.40 -22.73
CA SER A 224 -11.87 4.60 -23.58
C SER A 224 -11.41 6.05 -23.54
N ILE A 225 -10.21 6.30 -23.03
CA ILE A 225 -9.72 7.66 -22.79
C ILE A 225 -8.48 8.00 -23.61
N ILE A 226 -8.37 9.29 -23.91
CA ILE A 226 -7.18 9.92 -24.44
C ILE A 226 -6.82 11.04 -23.45
N GLY A 227 -5.57 11.13 -23.04
CA GLY A 227 -5.08 12.20 -22.16
C GLY A 227 -4.12 13.09 -22.92
N SER A 228 -4.33 14.41 -22.87
CA SER A 228 -3.41 15.39 -23.44
C SER A 228 -3.36 16.65 -22.58
N THR A 229 -2.17 17.19 -22.41
CA THR A 229 -1.93 18.50 -21.79
C THR A 229 -1.62 19.57 -22.83
N GLN A 230 -1.51 19.20 -24.11
CA GLN A 230 -1.17 20.12 -25.18
C GLN A 230 -2.44 20.72 -25.78
N ASP A 231 -2.41 22.03 -26.00
CA ASP A 231 -3.41 22.74 -26.76
C ASP A 231 -3.06 22.64 -28.25
N VAL A 232 -4.02 22.17 -29.05
CA VAL A 232 -3.88 21.96 -30.48
C VAL A 232 -4.96 22.74 -31.21
N THR A 233 -4.62 23.27 -32.38
CA THR A 233 -5.58 23.98 -33.23
C THR A 233 -6.22 22.98 -34.19
N THR A 234 -7.54 22.85 -34.13
CA THR A 234 -8.30 21.99 -35.06
C THR A 234 -8.40 22.64 -36.44
N ALA A 235 -8.76 21.85 -37.45
CA ALA A 235 -9.01 22.34 -38.81
C ALA A 235 -10.07 23.45 -38.85
N ASP A 236 -10.98 23.46 -37.87
CA ASP A 236 -12.03 24.48 -37.69
C ASP A 236 -11.54 25.77 -37.02
N GLY A 237 -10.25 25.86 -36.69
CA GLY A 237 -9.63 27.04 -36.05
C GLY A 237 -9.86 27.16 -34.54
N ARG A 238 -10.46 26.16 -33.89
CA ARG A 238 -10.64 26.14 -32.43
C ARG A 238 -9.37 25.62 -31.75
N VAL A 239 -9.03 26.20 -30.61
CA VAL A 239 -7.95 25.70 -29.74
C VAL A 239 -8.57 24.78 -28.71
N VAL A 240 -8.22 23.50 -28.77
CA VAL A 240 -8.75 22.46 -27.89
C VAL A 240 -7.63 21.60 -27.35
N LYS A 241 -7.83 20.98 -26.19
CA LYS A 241 -6.86 20.01 -25.65
C LYS A 241 -6.93 18.71 -26.46
N GLY A 242 -5.80 18.33 -27.03
CA GLY A 242 -5.76 17.23 -27.99
C GLY A 242 -4.36 16.74 -28.28
N ARG A 243 -4.25 15.66 -29.05
CA ARG A 243 -2.98 15.15 -29.58
C ARG A 243 -2.94 15.39 -31.08
N GLU A 244 -1.89 16.04 -31.54
CA GLU A 244 -1.65 16.23 -32.97
C GLU A 244 -0.84 15.06 -33.52
N TYR A 245 -1.35 14.46 -34.59
CA TYR A 245 -0.71 13.42 -35.38
C TYR A 245 -0.52 13.91 -36.82
N LEU A 246 0.38 13.25 -37.56
CA LEU A 246 0.61 13.56 -38.97
C LEU A 246 -0.66 13.44 -39.83
N TRP A 247 -1.62 12.60 -39.42
CA TRP A 247 -2.86 12.32 -40.14
C TRP A 247 -4.08 13.04 -39.56
N GLY A 248 -3.95 13.81 -38.48
CA GLY A 248 -5.08 14.53 -37.89
C GLY A 248 -4.92 14.83 -36.40
N VAL A 249 -5.96 15.43 -35.83
CA VAL A 249 -5.97 15.88 -34.43
C VAL A 249 -6.98 15.06 -33.62
N ALA A 250 -6.52 14.42 -32.55
CA ALA A 250 -7.36 13.69 -31.61
C ALA A 250 -7.74 14.60 -30.43
N GLU A 251 -8.95 15.14 -30.48
CA GLU A 251 -9.55 15.96 -29.41
C GLU A 251 -9.92 15.12 -28.18
N VAL A 252 -9.59 15.61 -26.98
CA VAL A 252 -9.88 14.89 -25.73
C VAL A 252 -11.30 15.14 -25.20
N GLU A 253 -11.90 16.29 -25.46
CA GLU A 253 -13.25 16.58 -24.96
C GLU A 253 -14.38 16.15 -25.93
N ASN A 254 -14.02 15.67 -27.11
CA ASN A 254 -14.96 15.21 -28.12
C ASN A 254 -15.43 13.78 -27.82
N GLU A 255 -16.75 13.58 -27.75
CA GLU A 255 -17.40 12.30 -27.44
C GLU A 255 -17.24 11.26 -28.54
N ASP A 256 -17.03 11.70 -29.79
CA ASP A 256 -16.79 10.80 -30.93
C ASP A 256 -15.37 10.22 -30.92
N HIS A 257 -14.42 10.94 -30.30
CA HIS A 257 -13.02 10.53 -30.22
C HIS A 257 -12.71 9.76 -28.93
N CYS A 258 -13.28 10.17 -27.79
CA CYS A 258 -13.09 9.45 -26.54
C CYS A 258 -14.20 9.69 -25.51
N ASP A 259 -14.31 8.75 -24.57
CA ASP A 259 -15.31 8.79 -23.50
C ASP A 259 -14.83 9.63 -22.30
N PHE A 260 -13.82 10.50 -22.46
CA PHE A 260 -13.26 11.28 -21.37
C PHE A 260 -14.30 12.21 -20.72
N LYS A 261 -15.15 12.85 -21.52
CA LYS A 261 -16.23 13.71 -21.01
C LYS A 261 -17.23 12.92 -20.16
N LYS A 262 -17.55 11.68 -20.55
CA LYS A 262 -18.42 10.77 -19.80
C LYS A 262 -17.77 10.36 -18.48
N LEU A 263 -16.48 9.99 -18.50
CA LEU A 263 -15.72 9.67 -17.30
C LEU A 263 -15.65 10.85 -16.32
N ARG A 264 -15.37 12.07 -16.82
CA ARG A 264 -15.36 13.29 -16.01
C ARG A 264 -16.72 13.57 -15.37
N SER A 265 -17.80 13.41 -16.15
CA SER A 265 -19.16 13.58 -15.63
C SER A 265 -19.51 12.55 -14.57
N LEU A 266 -19.07 11.29 -14.72
CA LEU A 266 -19.29 10.25 -13.72
C LEU A 266 -18.61 10.59 -12.39
N LEU A 267 -17.31 10.93 -12.45
CA LEU A 267 -16.48 11.13 -11.26
C LEU A 267 -16.81 12.42 -10.48
N ILE A 268 -17.04 13.52 -11.20
CA ILE A 268 -17.12 14.86 -10.58
C ILE A 268 -18.57 15.35 -10.47
N ARG A 269 -19.45 14.96 -11.39
CA ARG A 269 -20.78 15.58 -11.50
C ARG A 269 -21.92 14.73 -10.98
N THR A 270 -22.06 13.50 -11.48
CA THR A 270 -23.29 12.72 -11.28
C THR A 270 -23.18 11.73 -10.11
N TYR A 271 -22.09 10.96 -10.05
CA TYR A 271 -21.99 9.81 -9.14
C TYR A 271 -21.00 10.00 -7.99
N MET A 272 -20.52 11.22 -7.75
CA MET A 272 -19.58 11.50 -6.65
C MET A 272 -20.15 11.08 -5.29
N LEU A 273 -21.40 11.45 -5.00
CA LEU A 273 -22.07 11.12 -3.74
C LEU A 273 -22.25 9.60 -3.61
N ASP A 274 -22.68 8.94 -4.68
CA ASP A 274 -22.89 7.49 -4.68
C ASP A 274 -21.60 6.70 -4.48
N LEU A 275 -20.49 7.12 -5.12
CA LEU A 275 -19.17 6.53 -4.90
C LEU A 275 -18.74 6.66 -3.44
N THR A 276 -18.98 7.81 -2.82
CA THR A 276 -18.68 8.03 -1.40
C THR A 276 -19.54 7.14 -0.50
N THR A 277 -20.86 7.09 -0.72
CA THR A 277 -21.79 6.25 0.05
C THR A 277 -21.47 4.76 -0.11
N SER A 278 -21.22 4.28 -1.33
CA SER A 278 -20.82 2.90 -1.61
C SER A 278 -19.52 2.54 -0.89
N THR A 279 -18.57 3.48 -0.80
CA THR A 279 -17.32 3.27 -0.06
C THR A 279 -17.58 3.12 1.43
N GLU A 280 -18.45 3.94 2.01
CA GLU A 280 -18.79 3.90 3.42
C GLU A 280 -19.58 2.63 3.78
N GLU A 281 -20.65 2.33 3.06
CA GLU A 281 -21.61 1.28 3.42
C GLU A 281 -21.15 -0.12 3.01
N LYS A 282 -20.40 -0.27 1.91
CA LYS A 282 -19.96 -1.59 1.42
C LYS A 282 -18.51 -1.86 1.81
N HIS A 283 -17.59 -1.04 1.32
CA HIS A 283 -16.16 -1.34 1.42
C HIS A 283 -15.62 -1.12 2.83
N TYR A 284 -15.95 0.01 3.43
CA TYR A 284 -15.51 0.34 4.78
C TYR A 284 -16.15 -0.56 5.84
N GLU A 285 -17.46 -0.78 5.78
CA GLU A 285 -18.12 -1.71 6.72
C GLU A 285 -17.65 -3.15 6.53
N ALA A 286 -17.40 -3.63 5.30
CA ALA A 286 -16.81 -4.95 5.09
C ALA A 286 -15.41 -5.08 5.73
N TYR A 287 -14.56 -4.06 5.55
CA TYR A 287 -13.24 -4.02 6.20
C TYR A 287 -13.37 -4.00 7.73
N ARG A 288 -14.27 -3.14 8.25
CA ARG A 288 -14.52 -2.99 9.68
C ARG A 288 -15.02 -4.29 10.31
N LEU A 289 -15.95 -4.99 9.66
CA LEU A 289 -16.46 -6.30 10.10
C LEU A 289 -15.31 -7.34 10.18
N ALA A 290 -14.49 -7.44 9.14
CA ALA A 290 -13.35 -8.36 9.12
C ALA A 290 -12.31 -8.05 10.22
N GLN A 291 -12.09 -6.77 10.54
CA GLN A 291 -11.20 -6.37 11.64
C GLN A 291 -11.82 -6.64 13.03
N MET A 292 -13.14 -6.49 13.18
CA MET A 292 -13.84 -6.79 14.44
C MET A 292 -13.82 -8.29 14.76
N GLU A 293 -13.89 -9.16 13.76
CA GLU A 293 -13.80 -10.61 13.95
C GLU A 293 -12.41 -11.06 14.42
N THR A 294 -11.36 -10.37 13.97
CA THR A 294 -9.97 -10.82 14.16
C THR A 294 -9.23 -10.12 15.30
N ARG A 295 -9.67 -8.94 15.75
CA ARG A 295 -8.96 -8.13 16.77
C ARG A 295 -9.81 -7.80 17.99
N LYS A 296 -9.15 -7.72 19.16
CA LYS A 296 -9.75 -7.12 20.36
C LYS A 296 -9.78 -5.60 20.21
N PHE A 297 -10.82 -4.97 20.75
CA PHE A 297 -11.05 -3.52 20.68
C PHE A 297 -9.84 -2.74 21.19
N GLY A 298 -9.30 -1.83 20.38
CA GLY A 298 -8.24 -0.88 20.77
C GLY A 298 -6.80 -1.30 20.48
N GLU A 299 -6.53 -2.50 19.95
CA GLU A 299 -5.17 -2.88 19.54
C GLU A 299 -4.84 -2.33 18.13
N PRO A 300 -3.79 -1.51 17.97
CA PRO A 300 -3.36 -1.05 16.65
C PRO A 300 -2.87 -2.22 15.79
N LYS A 301 -3.01 -2.15 14.45
CA LYS A 301 -2.33 -3.12 13.55
C LYS A 301 -0.86 -3.08 13.89
N VAL A 302 -0.31 -4.24 14.19
CA VAL A 302 1.14 -4.41 14.13
C VAL A 302 1.50 -4.14 12.67
N LYS A 303 1.98 -2.92 12.38
CA LYS A 303 2.53 -2.59 11.08
C LYS A 303 3.64 -3.61 10.83
N LYS A 304 3.38 -4.57 9.96
CA LYS A 304 4.43 -5.41 9.41
C LYS A 304 5.28 -4.46 8.59
N LEU A 305 6.37 -3.97 9.16
CA LEU A 305 7.43 -3.30 8.42
C LEU A 305 8.08 -4.36 7.54
N ASP A 306 7.37 -4.82 6.51
CA ASP A 306 7.86 -5.81 5.54
C ASP A 306 8.68 -5.07 4.49
N ASN A 307 9.69 -4.34 4.97
CA ASN A 307 10.70 -3.77 4.09
C ASN A 307 11.81 -4.83 3.97
N PRO A 308 12.05 -5.41 2.79
CA PRO A 308 13.02 -6.49 2.62
C PRO A 308 14.43 -6.13 3.12
N LYS A 309 14.81 -4.84 3.06
CA LYS A 309 16.07 -4.34 3.62
C LYS A 309 16.17 -4.50 5.14
N PHE A 310 15.09 -4.28 5.88
CA PHE A 310 15.10 -4.42 7.35
C PHE A 310 15.18 -5.89 7.77
N ARG A 311 14.62 -6.82 6.98
CA ARG A 311 14.81 -8.26 7.19
C ARG A 311 16.25 -8.68 6.97
N GLU A 312 16.88 -8.21 5.89
CA GLU A 312 18.29 -8.49 5.63
C GLU A 312 19.19 -7.93 6.73
N GLU A 313 18.94 -6.70 7.20
CA GLU A 313 19.66 -6.11 8.33
C GLU A 313 19.42 -6.88 9.64
N GLU A 314 18.19 -7.29 9.93
CA GLU A 314 17.87 -8.07 11.13
C GLU A 314 18.53 -9.46 11.11
N GLU A 315 18.53 -10.13 9.96
CA GLU A 315 19.23 -11.41 9.79
C GLU A 315 20.75 -11.26 9.91
N LEU A 316 21.33 -10.19 9.34
CA LEU A 316 22.75 -9.86 9.50
C LEU A 316 23.11 -9.60 10.97
N LEU A 317 22.25 -8.87 11.68
CA LEU A 317 22.45 -8.57 13.09
C LEU A 317 22.34 -9.83 13.95
N ARG A 318 21.36 -10.70 13.68
CA ARG A 318 21.20 -12.00 14.34
C ARG A 318 22.39 -12.92 14.08
N LYS A 319 22.92 -12.96 12.85
CA LYS A 319 24.13 -13.74 12.51
C LYS A 319 25.34 -13.23 13.29
N ARG A 320 25.57 -11.91 13.31
CA ARG A 320 26.67 -11.29 14.08
C ARG A 320 26.56 -11.58 15.57
N PHE A 321 25.36 -11.46 16.14
CA PHE A 321 25.13 -11.76 17.55
C PHE A 321 25.41 -13.24 17.85
N THR A 322 24.96 -14.15 16.99
CA THR A 322 25.18 -15.59 17.16
C THR A 322 26.67 -15.95 17.04
N GLU A 323 27.43 -15.31 16.15
CA GLU A 323 28.89 -15.44 16.06
C GLU A 323 29.60 -14.91 17.31
N GLN A 324 29.19 -13.75 17.83
CA GLN A 324 29.74 -13.20 19.07
C GLN A 324 29.50 -14.13 20.26
N VAL A 325 28.27 -14.65 20.41
CA VAL A 325 27.94 -15.62 21.46
C VAL A 325 28.79 -16.88 21.33
N LYS A 326 28.99 -17.42 20.11
CA LYS A 326 29.86 -18.59 19.88
C LYS A 326 31.32 -18.35 20.26
N LEU A 327 31.84 -17.15 19.96
CA LEU A 327 33.20 -16.73 20.32
C LEU A 327 33.36 -16.63 21.83
N GLU A 328 32.40 -16.00 22.51
CA GLU A 328 32.39 -15.93 23.98
C GLU A 328 32.26 -17.31 24.62
N GLU A 329 31.34 -18.16 24.15
CA GLU A 329 31.20 -19.54 24.63
C GLU A 329 32.50 -20.35 24.46
N SER A 330 33.19 -20.18 23.32
CA SER A 330 34.47 -20.85 23.08
C SER A 330 35.56 -20.36 24.04
N ARG A 331 35.59 -19.05 24.32
CA ARG A 331 36.51 -18.45 25.30
C ARG A 331 36.21 -18.93 26.71
N PHE A 332 34.94 -18.98 27.11
CA PHE A 332 34.51 -19.51 28.40
C PHE A 332 34.90 -20.98 28.55
N ARG A 333 34.71 -21.79 27.50
CA ARG A 333 35.09 -23.20 27.52
C ARG A 333 36.60 -23.41 27.64
N GLN A 334 37.41 -22.60 26.95
CA GLN A 334 38.87 -22.62 27.12
C GLN A 334 39.28 -22.20 28.53
N TRP A 335 38.63 -21.18 29.08
CA TRP A 335 38.89 -20.73 30.45
C TRP A 335 38.49 -21.79 31.49
N GLU A 336 37.35 -22.45 31.32
CA GLU A 336 36.91 -23.55 32.17
C GLU A 336 37.89 -24.73 32.12
N GLN A 337 38.37 -25.10 30.92
CA GLN A 337 39.41 -26.12 30.78
C GLN A 337 40.72 -25.73 31.47
N HIS A 338 41.13 -24.46 31.38
CA HIS A 338 42.30 -23.96 32.08
C HIS A 338 42.12 -24.04 33.61
N LEU A 339 40.97 -23.62 34.12
CA LEU A 339 40.60 -23.70 35.54
C LEU A 339 40.63 -25.14 36.06
N ILE A 340 40.09 -26.10 35.30
CA ILE A 340 40.11 -27.52 35.66
C ILE A 340 41.55 -28.05 35.67
N ALA A 341 42.35 -27.74 34.66
CA ALA A 341 43.75 -28.16 34.60
C ALA A 341 44.58 -27.58 35.76
N GLU A 342 44.33 -26.32 36.12
CA GLU A 342 45.01 -25.66 37.23
C GLU A 342 44.60 -26.24 38.60
N ARG A 343 43.30 -26.54 38.78
CA ARG A 343 42.81 -27.29 39.94
C ARG A 343 43.49 -28.66 40.06
N ASP A 344 43.57 -29.41 38.98
CA ASP A 344 44.16 -30.76 39.00
C ASP A 344 45.67 -30.72 39.27
N ARG A 345 46.37 -29.69 38.78
CA ARG A 345 47.77 -29.44 39.13
C ARG A 345 47.93 -29.14 40.62
N LEU A 346 47.14 -28.23 41.17
CA LEU A 346 47.21 -27.87 42.59
C LEU A 346 46.87 -29.07 43.50
N ASN A 347 45.89 -29.90 43.11
CA ASN A 347 45.59 -31.13 43.84
C ASN A 347 46.76 -32.12 43.84
N LYS A 348 47.44 -32.27 42.70
CA LYS A 348 48.63 -33.12 42.60
C LYS A 348 49.79 -32.60 43.46
N ASP A 349 50.01 -31.29 43.48
CA ASP A 349 51.03 -30.66 44.33
C ASP A 349 50.69 -30.82 45.82
N LEU A 350 49.40 -30.71 46.18
CA LEU A 350 48.91 -30.96 47.53
C LEU A 350 49.14 -32.42 47.97
N GLU A 351 48.83 -33.40 47.12
CA GLU A 351 49.10 -34.82 47.37
C GLU A 351 50.60 -35.10 47.57
N GLN A 352 51.47 -34.47 46.77
CA GLN A 352 52.93 -34.59 46.91
C GLN A 352 53.42 -33.99 48.23
N ALA A 353 52.92 -32.82 48.61
CA ALA A 353 53.24 -32.20 49.90
C ALA A 353 52.78 -33.09 51.07
N HIS A 354 51.55 -33.62 51.01
CA HIS A 354 51.04 -34.56 52.02
C HIS A 354 51.88 -35.84 52.11
N SER A 355 52.32 -36.40 50.98
CA SER A 355 53.19 -37.58 50.98
C SER A 355 54.57 -37.29 51.59
N SER A 356 55.11 -36.10 51.35
CA SER A 356 56.41 -35.66 51.89
C SER A 356 56.34 -35.39 53.39
N ILE A 357 55.26 -34.75 53.86
CA ILE A 357 54.99 -34.57 55.30
C ILE A 357 54.89 -35.91 55.98
N LYS A 358 54.15 -36.87 55.42
CA LYS A 358 54.00 -38.22 55.98
C LYS A 358 55.32 -38.99 56.03
N ALA A 359 56.20 -38.81 55.04
CA ALA A 359 57.54 -39.39 55.05
C ALA A 359 58.42 -38.78 56.15
N LEU A 360 58.41 -37.45 56.30
CA LEU A 360 59.13 -36.74 57.36
C LEU A 360 58.61 -37.08 58.76
N GLU A 361 57.30 -37.25 58.93
CA GLU A 361 56.69 -37.74 60.17
C GLU A 361 57.19 -39.16 60.51
N ALA A 362 57.26 -40.05 59.53
CA ALA A 362 57.79 -41.40 59.72
C ALA A 362 59.29 -41.40 60.08
N GLU A 363 60.08 -40.50 59.49
CA GLU A 363 61.50 -40.31 59.86
C GLU A 363 61.67 -39.73 61.27
N LEU A 364 60.84 -38.76 61.66
CA LEU A 364 60.80 -38.20 63.01
C LEU A 364 60.44 -39.26 64.06
N ASP A 365 59.45 -40.10 63.79
CA ASP A 365 59.07 -41.22 64.66
C ASP A 365 60.19 -42.25 64.79
N GLN A 366 60.91 -42.54 63.70
CA GLN A 366 62.09 -43.41 63.75
C GLN A 366 63.19 -42.78 64.62
N VAL A 367 63.55 -41.51 64.42
CA VAL A 367 64.56 -40.82 65.23
C VAL A 367 64.16 -40.73 66.71
N ALA A 368 62.88 -40.46 67.00
CA ALA A 368 62.35 -40.47 68.36
C ALA A 368 62.41 -41.87 69.01
N SER A 369 62.21 -42.94 68.23
CA SER A 369 62.37 -44.32 68.71
C SER A 369 63.83 -44.68 69.01
N TYR A 370 64.78 -44.22 68.19
CA TYR A 370 66.22 -44.36 68.45
C TYR A 370 66.67 -43.58 69.69
N HIS A 371 66.15 -42.37 69.91
CA HIS A 371 66.48 -41.56 71.09
C HIS A 371 65.95 -42.18 72.41
N ARG A 372 64.84 -42.93 72.37
CA ARG A 372 64.37 -43.71 73.53
C ARG A 372 65.21 -44.95 73.83
N GLN A 373 65.94 -45.50 72.85
CA GLN A 373 66.82 -46.66 73.06
C GLN A 373 68.26 -46.30 73.44
N GLY A 374 68.72 -45.06 73.18
CA GLY A 374 70.08 -44.60 73.53
C GLY A 374 70.27 -44.12 74.98
N GLY A 375 69.22 -44.10 75.79
CA GLY A 375 69.21 -43.50 77.13
C GLY A 375 69.49 -44.44 78.31
N THR A 376 70.34 -45.46 78.18
CA THR A 376 70.77 -46.31 79.31
C THR A 376 72.20 -46.82 79.17
N VAL A 377 73.21 -45.94 79.23
CA VAL A 377 74.60 -46.36 79.52
C VAL A 377 75.25 -45.46 80.57
N GLY A 378 75.09 -45.89 81.82
CA GLY A 378 76.06 -45.89 82.91
C GLY A 378 76.92 -44.66 83.21
N ARG A 379 76.82 -44.19 84.46
CA ARG A 379 78.02 -44.02 85.31
C ARG A 379 77.68 -44.15 86.80
N ARG A 380 78.58 -44.87 87.45
CA ARG A 380 78.71 -45.16 88.88
C ARG A 380 78.65 -43.93 89.77
#